data_AF-A0A2V8CBW8-F1
#
_entry.id   AF-A0A2V8CBW8-F1
#
_cell.length_a   1.000
_cell.length_b   1.000
_cell.length_c   1.000
_cell.angle_alpha   90.00
_cell.angle_beta   90.00
_cell.angle_gamma   90.00
#
_symmetry.space_group_name_H-M   'P 1'
#
loop_
_entity.id
_entity.type
_entity.pdbx_description
1 polymer ?
#
loop_
_entity_poly.entity_id
_entity_poly.type
_entity_poly.pdbx_seq_one_letter_code
_entity_poly.pdbx_strand_id
1 'polypeptide(L)'
;MRKPLLIAGLGARRAEDAAAIRTFCESRNVPAMVTYKAKGVVPDDDPHFAGVFTNGAIERPIVEQADLLIGVGLDPVELLPRPW
;
A
#
# COMPACT_ATOMS: atom_id res chain seq x y z
N MET A 1 -13.56 15.61 -1.50
CA MET A 1 -13.29 14.44 -0.62
C MET A 1 -11.80 14.14 -0.70
N ARG A 2 -11.17 13.76 0.41
CA ARG A 2 -9.75 13.37 0.42
C ARG A 2 -9.60 11.91 0.00
N LYS A 3 -8.56 11.57 -0.76
CA LYS A 3 -8.30 10.23 -1.32
C LYS A 3 -6.88 9.76 -0.96
N PRO A 4 -6.60 9.44 0.32
CA PRO A 4 -5.31 8.87 0.69
C PRO A 4 -5.19 7.43 0.19
N LEU A 5 -3.96 7.01 -0.12
CA LEU A 5 -3.60 5.64 -0.45
C LEU A 5 -2.36 5.22 0.34
N LEU A 6 -2.43 4.09 1.04
CA LEU A 6 -1.30 3.51 1.75
C LEU A 6 -0.56 2.52 0.85
N ILE A 7 0.77 2.55 0.87
CA ILE A 7 1.63 1.59 0.17
C ILE A 7 2.57 0.96 1.19
N ALA A 8 2.35 -0.32 1.50
CA ALA A 8 3.19 -1.08 2.42
C ALA A 8 4.32 -1.79 1.67
N GLY A 9 5.56 -1.63 2.14
CA GLY A 9 6.74 -2.32 1.61
C GLY A 9 7.36 -3.32 2.58
N LEU A 10 8.51 -3.86 2.19
CA LEU A 10 9.21 -4.96 2.88
C LEU A 10 9.40 -4.70 4.38
N GLY A 11 9.66 -3.44 4.75
CA GLY A 11 9.91 -3.01 6.13
C GLY A 11 8.70 -3.10 7.06
N ALA A 12 7.48 -3.26 6.51
CA ALA A 12 6.22 -3.27 7.26
C ALA A 12 5.71 -4.69 7.63
N ARG A 13 6.52 -5.72 7.44
CA ARG A 13 6.11 -7.12 7.59
C ARG A 13 6.09 -7.67 9.02
N ARG A 14 6.58 -6.91 10.00
CA ARG A 14 6.51 -7.39 11.39
C ARG A 14 5.03 -7.50 11.76
N ALA A 15 4.69 -8.51 12.55
CA ALA A 15 3.29 -8.78 12.88
C ALA A 15 2.60 -7.57 13.55
N GLU A 16 3.34 -6.84 14.38
CA GLU A 16 2.91 -5.60 15.03
C GLU A 16 2.65 -4.47 14.02
N ASP A 17 3.54 -4.26 13.05
CA ASP A 17 3.39 -3.26 12.00
C ASP A 17 2.18 -3.58 11.11
N ALA A 18 2.03 -4.83 10.69
CA ALA A 18 0.90 -5.28 9.89
C ALA A 18 -0.43 -5.15 10.64
N ALA A 19 -0.46 -5.42 11.94
CA ALA A 19 -1.66 -5.18 12.76
C ALA A 19 -1.98 -3.68 12.87
N ALA A 20 -0.98 -2.83 13.07
CA ALA A 20 -1.16 -1.39 13.14
C ALA A 20 -1.63 -0.79 11.80
N ILE A 21 -1.08 -1.26 10.68
CA ILE A 21 -1.50 -0.85 9.32
C ILE A 21 -2.96 -1.22 9.08
N ARG A 22 -3.37 -2.45 9.39
CA ARG A 22 -4.78 -2.88 9.25
C ARG A 22 -5.72 -2.04 10.11
N THR A 23 -5.37 -1.83 11.38
CA THR A 23 -6.15 -0.96 12.29
C THR A 23 -6.25 0.48 11.74
N PHE A 24 -5.18 1.01 11.16
CA PHE A 24 -5.19 2.33 10.54
C PHE A 24 -6.10 2.37 9.31
N CYS A 25 -6.00 1.40 8.40
CA CYS A 25 -6.85 1.29 7.22
C CYS A 25 -8.33 1.21 7.59
N GLU A 26 -8.69 0.36 8.54
CA GLU A 26 -10.06 0.20 9.05
C GLU A 26 -10.58 1.50 9.68
N SER A 27 -9.83 2.08 10.62
CA SER A 27 -10.30 3.26 11.37
C SER A 27 -10.43 4.53 10.53
N ARG A 28 -9.68 4.62 9.41
CA ARG A 28 -9.67 5.78 8.53
C ARG A 28 -10.33 5.52 7.17
N ASN A 29 -10.80 4.30 6.94
CA ASN A 29 -11.31 3.83 5.65
C ASN A 29 -10.34 4.15 4.50
N VAL A 30 -9.06 3.79 4.70
CA VAL A 30 -7.97 4.09 3.75
C VAL A 30 -7.62 2.83 2.96
N PRO A 31 -7.73 2.85 1.62
CA PRO A 31 -7.27 1.73 0.80
C PRO A 31 -5.75 1.56 0.91
N ALA A 32 -5.29 0.31 0.85
CA ALA A 32 -3.90 -0.05 0.96
C ALA A 32 -3.47 -0.99 -0.16
N MET A 33 -2.33 -0.65 -0.78
CA MET A 33 -1.60 -1.55 -1.65
C MET A 33 -0.38 -2.10 -0.92
N VAL A 34 0.10 -3.27 -1.36
CA VAL A 34 1.31 -3.90 -0.82
C VAL A 34 2.31 -4.15 -1.95
N THR A 35 3.61 -4.01 -1.71
CA THR A 35 4.60 -4.50 -2.68
C THR A 35 4.57 -6.03 -2.74
N TYR A 36 5.19 -6.64 -3.76
CA TYR A 36 5.38 -8.10 -3.79
C TYR A 36 6.05 -8.63 -2.52
N LYS A 37 7.03 -7.88 -1.99
CA LYS A 37 7.76 -8.30 -0.80
C LYS A 37 7.02 -7.99 0.50
N ALA A 38 5.91 -7.27 0.45
CA ALA A 38 5.03 -6.97 1.60
C ALA A 38 3.69 -7.71 1.52
N LYS A 39 3.53 -8.64 0.57
CA LYS A 39 2.31 -9.41 0.41
C LYS A 39 1.89 -10.06 1.74
N GLY A 40 0.63 -9.87 2.12
CA GLY A 40 0.07 -10.36 3.39
C GLY A 40 0.12 -9.38 4.56
N VAL A 41 0.79 -8.23 4.44
CA VAL A 41 0.67 -7.12 5.42
C VAL A 41 -0.78 -6.65 5.51
N VAL A 42 -1.43 -6.50 4.36
CA VAL A 42 -2.88 -6.42 4.20
C VAL A 42 -3.32 -7.70 3.47
N PRO A 43 -4.19 -8.54 4.07
CA PRO A 43 -4.74 -9.74 3.44
C PRO A 43 -5.55 -9.44 2.17
N ASP A 44 -5.63 -10.39 1.23
CA ASP A 44 -6.31 -10.17 -0.06
C ASP A 44 -7.84 -10.11 0.07
N ASP A 45 -8.37 -10.67 1.16
CA ASP A 45 -9.79 -10.66 1.53
C ASP A 45 -10.15 -9.46 2.41
N ASP A 46 -9.18 -8.60 2.77
CA ASP A 46 -9.43 -7.37 3.49
C ASP A 46 -10.20 -6.36 2.59
N PRO A 47 -11.28 -5.73 3.06
CA PRO A 47 -12.04 -4.77 2.27
C PRO A 47 -11.25 -3.53 1.83
N HIS A 48 -10.11 -3.23 2.48
CA HIS A 48 -9.23 -2.12 2.13
C HIS A 48 -8.10 -2.54 1.19
N PHE A 49 -7.99 -3.82 0.84
CA PHE A 49 -6.95 -4.28 -0.08
C PHE A 49 -7.19 -3.75 -1.50
N ALA A 50 -6.24 -2.93 -1.96
CA ALA A 50 -6.29 -2.25 -3.25
C ALA A 50 -5.32 -2.86 -4.29
N GLY A 51 -4.74 -4.02 -3.98
CA GLY A 51 -3.89 -4.78 -4.89
C GLY A 51 -2.39 -4.68 -4.59
N VAL A 52 -1.60 -5.27 -5.49
CA VAL A 52 -0.13 -5.26 -5.41
C VAL A 52 0.43 -4.03 -6.12
N PHE A 53 1.34 -3.32 -5.47
CA PHE A 53 2.02 -2.15 -6.01
C PHE A 53 3.43 -2.50 -6.49
N THR A 54 3.72 -2.14 -7.75
CA THR A 54 4.99 -2.41 -8.43
C THR A 54 5.57 -1.18 -9.12
N ASN A 55 4.89 -0.03 -9.05
CA ASN A 55 5.11 1.14 -9.91
C ASN A 55 4.90 0.84 -11.42
N GLY A 56 4.04 -0.13 -11.70
CA GLY A 56 3.55 -0.61 -12.98
C GLY A 56 2.43 0.26 -13.58
N ALA A 57 1.98 -0.12 -14.78
CA ALA A 57 0.91 0.62 -15.48
C ALA A 57 -0.49 0.27 -14.98
N ILE A 58 -0.67 -0.89 -14.34
CA ILE A 58 -1.98 -1.42 -13.90
C ILE A 58 -2.50 -0.62 -12.72
N GLU A 59 -1.61 -0.29 -11.79
CA GLU A 59 -1.89 0.47 -10.56
C GLU A 59 -1.89 1.99 -10.78
N ARG A 60 -1.42 2.48 -11.93
CA ARG A 60 -1.31 3.93 -12.16
C ARG A 60 -2.64 4.68 -11.99
N PRO A 61 -3.79 4.18 -12.47
CA PRO A 61 -5.08 4.86 -12.29
C PRO A 61 -5.50 5.06 -10.83
N ILE A 62 -5.13 4.16 -9.91
CA ILE A 62 -5.46 4.33 -8.48
C ILE A 62 -4.47 5.29 -7.80
N VAL A 63 -3.19 5.23 -8.17
CA VAL A 63 -2.15 6.13 -7.65
C VAL A 63 -2.39 7.57 -8.08
N GLU A 64 -2.73 7.82 -9.36
CA GLU A 64 -3.01 9.16 -9.89
C GLU A 64 -4.28 9.79 -9.31
N GLN A 65 -5.21 8.98 -8.81
CA GLN A 65 -6.41 9.47 -8.11
C GLN A 65 -6.15 9.84 -6.65
N ALA A 66 -5.04 9.38 -6.08
CA ALA A 66 -4.72 9.65 -4.70
C ALA A 66 -4.22 11.10 -4.54
N ASP A 67 -4.70 11.79 -3.51
CA ASP A 67 -4.20 13.12 -3.14
C ASP A 67 -3.12 13.08 -2.06
N LEU A 68 -2.85 11.89 -1.52
CA LEU A 68 -1.80 11.61 -0.55
C LEU A 68 -1.37 10.14 -0.66
N LEU A 69 -0.06 9.91 -0.83
CA LEU A 69 0.54 8.59 -0.76
C LEU A 69 1.25 8.42 0.59
N ILE A 70 0.94 7.34 1.31
CA ILE A 70 1.52 7.00 2.62
C ILE A 70 2.38 5.75 2.44
N GLY A 71 3.69 5.92 2.31
CA GLY A 71 4.63 4.79 2.28
C GLY A 71 4.97 4.30 3.69
N VAL A 72 4.77 3.01 3.96
CA VAL A 72 5.15 2.38 5.24
C VAL A 72 6.13 1.24 4.97
N GLY A 73 7.37 1.38 5.44
CA GLY A 73 8.42 0.39 5.20
C GLY A 73 8.73 0.17 3.70
N LEU A 74 8.39 1.14 2.86
CA LEU A 74 8.58 1.10 1.40
C LEU A 74 10.05 1.35 1.04
N ASP A 75 10.65 0.41 0.33
CA ASP A 75 11.98 0.57 -0.24
C ASP A 75 11.88 0.75 -1.78
N PRO A 76 12.50 1.79 -2.37
CA PRO A 76 12.51 1.98 -3.82
C PRO A 76 13.02 0.78 -4.63
N VAL A 77 13.85 -0.09 -4.04
CA VAL A 77 14.33 -1.33 -4.68
C VAL A 77 13.21 -2.34 -4.97
N GLU A 78 12.04 -2.16 -4.36
CA GLU A 78 10.86 -3.00 -4.60
C GLU A 78 10.09 -2.60 -5.85
N LEU A 79 10.39 -1.44 -6.43
CA LEU A 79 9.61 -0.81 -7.49
C LEU A 79 10.29 -0.95 -8.85
N LEU A 80 9.49 -0.96 -9.90
CA LEU A 80 10.00 -0.80 -11.25
C LEU A 80 10.69 0.58 -11.38
N PRO A 81 11.90 0.66 -11.97
CA PRO A 81 12.69 1.88 -12.05
C PRO A 81 12.12 2.84 -13.10
N ARG A 82 11.01 3.49 -12.74
CA ARG A 82 10.30 4.45 -13.57
C ARG A 82 9.96 5.69 -12.74
N PRO A 83 9.79 6.85 -13.38
CA PRO A 83 9.25 8.02 -12.71
C PRO A 83 7.92 7.68 -12.04
N TRP A 84 7.71 8.29 -10.87
CA TRP A 84 6.49 8.14 -10.10
C TRP A 84 5.40 9.05 -10.67
#